data_AF-A0A8H6Y0N4-F1
#
_entry.id   AF-A0A8H6Y0N4-F1
#
_cell.length_a   1.000
_cell.length_b   1.000
_cell.length_c   1.000
_cell.angle_alpha   90.00
_cell.angle_beta   90.00
_cell.angle_gamma   90.00
#
_symmetry.space_group_name_H-M   'P 1'
#
loop_
_entity.id
_entity.type
_entity.pdbx_description
1 polymer ?
#
loop_
_entity_poly.entity_id
_entity_poly.type
_entity_poly.pdbx_seq_one_letter_code
_entity_poly.pdbx_strand_id
1 'polypeptide(L)'
;MSSARIRQKRLPKPPACDPCKARRVLCHPQPNGAPCPRCIEKSTVCTTTPVPRGRPRKHPKPKSATPPGPETGELESASADPQTLSQASSPSLPQSPTIASSSSMNHSPPQMDNHTPELISKTPAQSSSPPSNLQVYNNLNDFPDLSSDHVAHFFDCFFDQLSLGMNPIIIATSIRKAVQAASFQLSLLPPQVRVLGLCIIALASRISFHEAVLGPGPRPASFTDPFFFLASDSQADVRNCGARRAKACRALHTAALKAAWDTGIILQVSPQNAASCFLLDILEQDDFVGLARPWACAYISHVRALAPMWRSSGMAPPDSSSWAGFLMAEALMSTRSRKPILITLEDQLLLSGNEPPSIEELLASFEADKSGVDAIFQVITPYMFHTTVLARQLWTTIAGDRARFSPLSESAVLQFLSALSTIHALLSQLLTRVDTTLQVTITAPTTVAQQRKDRAVRGCAYGLIMSFAGLVLPLHRELEFRLTTADVDVGPETGTHGYARARMRLLAAEVREMAGRAVREVARGLRYLPPVHYAPIQRPTLVDCAQFALEEAEAAPHVDAARTRDLTTIAGQLRIIAYSFDLPETALLLAQIDRYVERTPTFTSAGMGTDVLGGFPFEHPWIELALA
;
A
#
# COMPACT_ATOMS: atom_id res chain seq x y z
N MET A 1 -23.72 76.28 23.28
CA MET A 1 -22.66 75.26 23.43
C MET A 1 -23.01 74.10 22.51
N SER A 2 -22.33 74.00 21.36
CA SER A 2 -22.67 73.07 20.27
C SER A 2 -21.77 71.84 20.32
N SER A 3 -22.38 70.66 20.42
CA SER A 3 -21.69 69.38 20.64
C SER A 3 -21.17 68.80 19.32
N ALA A 4 -19.86 68.75 19.16
CA ALA A 4 -19.19 68.18 17.99
C ALA A 4 -19.32 66.65 17.97
N ARG A 5 -19.87 66.10 16.86
CA ARG A 5 -19.95 64.65 16.62
C ARG A 5 -18.59 64.10 16.16
N ILE A 6 -17.99 63.25 16.97
CA ILE A 6 -16.80 62.47 16.62
C ILE A 6 -17.21 61.40 15.59
N ARG A 7 -16.67 61.49 14.36
CA ARG A 7 -16.78 60.43 13.34
C ARG A 7 -15.91 59.25 13.72
N GLN A 8 -16.50 58.14 14.18
CA GLN A 8 -15.80 56.87 14.33
C GLN A 8 -15.39 56.31 12.96
N LYS A 9 -14.09 56.06 12.77
CA LYS A 9 -13.55 55.36 11.60
C LYS A 9 -14.03 53.90 11.64
N ARG A 10 -14.82 53.48 10.64
CA ARG A 10 -15.28 52.09 10.50
C ARG A 10 -14.10 51.20 10.15
N LEU A 11 -13.81 50.20 10.99
CA LEU A 11 -12.84 49.14 10.69
C LEU A 11 -13.30 48.36 9.45
N PRO A 12 -12.37 47.93 8.57
CA PRO A 12 -12.70 47.13 7.40
C PRO A 12 -13.33 45.79 7.82
N LYS A 13 -14.42 45.41 7.14
CA LYS A 13 -15.13 44.14 7.43
C LYS A 13 -14.23 42.95 7.08
N PRO A 14 -14.13 41.93 7.95
CA PRO A 14 -13.40 40.70 7.64
C PRO A 14 -14.03 39.95 6.44
N PRO A 15 -13.25 39.12 5.73
CA PRO A 15 -13.76 38.31 4.63
C PRO A 15 -14.77 37.26 5.11
N ALA A 16 -15.57 36.73 4.16
CA ALA A 16 -16.48 35.61 4.42
C ALA A 16 -15.71 34.30 4.69
N CYS A 17 -16.25 33.42 5.54
CA CYS A 17 -15.68 32.09 5.78
C CYS A 17 -15.91 31.13 4.60
N ASP A 18 -15.10 30.07 4.51
CA ASP A 18 -15.15 29.12 3.40
C ASP A 18 -16.51 28.42 3.26
N PRO A 19 -17.17 27.97 4.35
CA PRO A 19 -18.50 27.34 4.24
C PRO A 19 -19.57 28.29 3.68
N CYS A 20 -19.57 29.56 4.09
CA CYS A 20 -20.52 30.54 3.56
C CYS A 20 -20.20 30.91 2.10
N LYS A 21 -18.91 31.00 1.76
CA LYS A 21 -18.46 31.28 0.39
C LYS A 21 -18.78 30.14 -0.57
N ALA A 22 -18.54 28.89 -0.17
CA ALA A 22 -18.87 27.70 -0.97
C ALA A 22 -20.38 27.60 -1.24
N ARG A 23 -21.20 27.95 -0.25
CA ARG A 23 -22.67 27.97 -0.37
C ARG A 23 -23.23 29.25 -1.01
N ARG A 24 -22.37 30.20 -1.40
CA ARG A 24 -22.73 31.52 -1.96
C ARG A 24 -23.74 32.30 -1.10
N VAL A 25 -23.63 32.19 0.23
CA VAL A 25 -24.50 32.90 1.19
C VAL A 25 -23.75 34.03 1.89
N LEU A 26 -24.50 35.05 2.33
CA LEU A 26 -23.94 36.18 3.08
C LEU A 26 -23.38 35.71 4.44
N CYS A 27 -22.09 35.98 4.68
CA CYS A 27 -21.40 35.66 5.91
C CYS A 27 -21.43 36.86 6.89
N HIS A 28 -21.61 36.58 8.18
CA HIS A 28 -21.51 37.55 9.26
C HIS A 28 -20.31 37.23 10.17
N PRO A 29 -19.07 37.53 9.71
CA PRO A 29 -17.86 37.18 10.44
C PRO A 29 -17.80 37.92 11.79
N GLN A 30 -17.38 37.20 12.84
CA GLN A 30 -17.26 37.75 14.19
C GLN A 30 -15.83 38.26 14.44
N PRO A 31 -15.65 39.43 15.08
CA PRO A 31 -14.34 40.06 15.24
C PRO A 31 -13.38 39.30 16.18
N ASN A 32 -13.90 38.43 17.03
CA ASN A 32 -13.14 37.63 18.01
C ASN A 32 -12.74 36.24 17.49
N GLY A 33 -12.94 35.96 16.19
CA GLY A 33 -12.67 34.63 15.63
C GLY A 33 -13.71 33.57 15.99
N ALA A 34 -14.84 33.94 16.62
CA ALA A 34 -15.94 33.02 16.85
C ALA A 34 -16.59 32.55 15.52
N PRO A 35 -17.19 31.34 15.47
CA PRO A 35 -17.87 30.86 14.29
C PRO A 35 -19.00 31.82 13.89
N CYS A 36 -19.21 32.02 12.58
CA CYS A 36 -20.30 32.89 12.14
C CYS A 36 -21.68 32.26 12.45
N PRO A 37 -22.74 33.06 12.68
CA PRO A 37 -24.07 32.54 13.05
C PRO A 37 -24.61 31.47 12.10
N ARG A 38 -24.36 31.60 10.79
CA ARG A 38 -24.79 30.60 9.80
C ARG A 38 -24.05 29.26 9.91
N CYS A 39 -22.78 29.28 10.30
CA CYS A 39 -22.04 28.03 10.51
C CYS A 39 -22.50 27.33 11.78
N ILE A 40 -22.87 28.09 12.83
CA ILE A 40 -23.45 27.59 14.07
C ILE A 40 -24.80 26.93 13.80
N GLU A 41 -25.70 27.64 13.11
CA GLU A 41 -27.05 27.16 12.76
C GLU A 41 -27.02 25.85 11.95
N LYS A 42 -26.00 25.68 11.10
CA LYS A 42 -25.85 24.50 10.24
C LYS A 42 -24.92 23.43 10.81
N SER A 43 -24.44 23.60 12.05
CA SER A 43 -23.49 22.70 12.72
C SER A 43 -22.26 22.36 11.86
N THR A 44 -21.79 23.31 11.05
CA THR A 44 -20.60 23.16 10.19
C THR A 44 -19.42 23.92 10.77
N VAL A 45 -18.23 23.32 10.75
CA VAL A 45 -16.99 23.97 11.22
C VAL A 45 -16.71 25.23 10.40
N CYS A 46 -16.59 26.38 11.08
CA CYS A 46 -16.34 27.67 10.43
C CYS A 46 -14.84 27.86 10.20
N THR A 47 -14.34 27.54 9.01
CA THR A 47 -12.96 27.81 8.63
C THR A 47 -12.85 29.18 7.96
N THR A 48 -12.05 30.08 8.54
CA THR A 48 -11.60 31.32 7.90
C THR A 48 -10.12 31.19 7.62
N THR A 49 -9.68 31.16 6.36
CA THR A 49 -8.25 31.26 6.04
C THR A 49 -7.81 32.72 6.23
N PRO A 50 -6.92 33.05 7.19
CA PRO A 50 -6.27 34.35 7.17
C PRO A 50 -5.26 34.34 6.01
N VAL A 51 -5.60 34.95 4.87
CA VAL A 51 -4.62 35.22 3.82
C VAL A 51 -4.15 36.66 3.99
N PRO A 52 -2.99 36.92 4.64
CA PRO A 52 -2.30 38.19 4.47
C PRO A 52 -1.83 38.28 3.01
N ARG A 53 -2.62 38.94 2.15
CA ARG A 53 -2.18 39.29 0.80
C ARG A 53 -1.09 40.36 0.89
N GLY A 54 0.17 39.93 0.93
CA GLY A 54 1.31 40.81 0.69
C GLY A 54 1.16 41.48 -0.69
N ARG A 55 1.33 42.80 -0.75
CA ARG A 55 1.34 43.53 -2.04
C ARG A 55 2.49 42.99 -2.91
N PRO A 56 2.24 42.67 -4.20
CA PRO A 56 3.30 42.31 -5.13
C PRO A 56 4.32 43.45 -5.24
N ARG A 57 5.60 43.18 -4.94
CA ARG A 57 6.71 44.11 -5.20
C ARG A 57 6.94 44.14 -6.72
N LYS A 58 6.85 45.33 -7.33
CA LYS A 58 7.25 45.56 -8.72
C LYS A 58 8.77 45.39 -8.82
N HIS A 59 9.24 44.39 -9.56
CA HIS A 59 10.64 44.30 -9.95
C HIS A 59 10.94 45.36 -11.03
N PRO A 60 12.04 46.13 -10.91
CA PRO A 60 12.48 47.05 -11.96
C PRO A 60 13.07 46.28 -13.14
N LYS A 61 12.70 46.66 -14.36
CA LYS A 61 13.24 46.12 -15.62
C LYS A 61 14.73 46.47 -15.76
N PRO A 62 15.61 45.52 -16.14
CA PRO A 62 16.98 45.84 -16.52
C PRO A 62 17.02 46.52 -17.89
N LYS A 63 17.81 47.58 -17.99
CA LYS A 63 18.09 48.32 -19.23
C LYS A 63 19.07 47.52 -20.10
N SER A 64 18.73 47.44 -21.38
CA SER A 64 19.57 46.94 -22.48
C SER A 64 20.86 47.73 -22.61
N ALA A 65 22.00 47.03 -22.69
CA ALA A 65 23.27 47.58 -23.14
C ALA A 65 23.64 46.98 -24.50
N THR A 66 23.94 47.88 -25.43
CA THR A 66 24.37 47.70 -26.82
C THR A 66 25.77 47.07 -26.92
N PRO A 67 26.08 46.28 -27.96
CA PRO A 67 27.39 45.64 -28.15
C PRO A 67 28.37 46.51 -28.97
N PRO A 68 29.68 46.27 -28.86
CA PRO A 68 30.61 46.46 -29.98
C PRO A 68 31.18 45.12 -30.44
N GLY A 69 31.22 44.92 -31.76
CA GLY A 69 31.98 43.85 -32.40
C GLY A 69 33.47 44.22 -32.57
N PRO A 70 34.12 43.75 -33.64
CA PRO A 70 34.74 42.43 -33.70
C PRO A 70 36.24 42.54 -33.97
N GLU A 71 37.05 41.65 -33.37
CA GLU A 71 38.46 41.47 -33.78
C GLU A 71 38.81 39.99 -33.95
N THR A 72 39.60 39.79 -35.00
CA THR A 72 40.04 38.61 -35.72
C THR A 72 41.36 38.02 -35.19
N GLY A 73 41.59 36.72 -35.40
CA GLY A 73 42.91 36.04 -35.33
C GLY A 73 42.77 34.61 -34.76
N GLU A 74 42.70 33.56 -35.60
CA GLU A 74 43.82 32.71 -36.09
C GLU A 74 44.57 31.97 -34.96
N LEU A 75 44.26 30.66 -34.78
CA LEU A 75 45.05 29.47 -35.19
C LEU A 75 46.13 29.07 -34.15
N GLU A 76 45.95 27.92 -33.49
CA GLU A 76 46.88 26.78 -33.56
C GLU A 76 46.46 25.57 -32.70
N SER A 77 46.66 24.39 -33.29
CA SER A 77 46.52 23.04 -32.73
C SER A 77 47.68 22.69 -31.80
N ALA A 78 47.44 21.85 -30.77
CA ALA A 78 48.10 20.53 -30.63
C ALA A 78 47.81 19.84 -29.28
N SER A 79 47.71 18.52 -29.40
CA SER A 79 47.61 17.45 -28.40
C SER A 79 48.83 17.34 -27.47
N ALA A 80 48.62 16.92 -26.21
CA ALA A 80 49.22 15.74 -25.54
C ALA A 80 49.35 15.90 -24.01
N ASP A 81 48.73 14.97 -23.28
CA ASP A 81 49.16 14.44 -21.95
C ASP A 81 50.53 13.71 -22.07
N PRO A 82 51.30 13.33 -21.00
CA PRO A 82 50.85 13.00 -19.63
C PRO A 82 51.80 13.34 -18.43
N GLN A 83 51.26 13.15 -17.20
CA GLN A 83 51.90 12.85 -15.89
C GLN A 83 52.89 13.90 -15.30
N THR A 84 52.85 14.30 -14.02
CA THR A 84 53.06 13.49 -12.81
C THR A 84 52.91 14.35 -11.54
N LEU A 85 52.33 13.79 -10.46
CA LEU A 85 52.49 14.06 -9.01
C LEU A 85 52.69 15.50 -8.49
N SER A 86 51.77 15.95 -7.62
CA SER A 86 52.14 16.50 -6.31
C SER A 86 50.95 16.62 -5.35
N GLN A 87 51.25 16.23 -4.11
CA GLN A 87 50.42 16.23 -2.92
C GLN A 87 49.98 17.64 -2.50
N ALA A 88 48.76 17.80 -2.00
CA ALA A 88 48.38 18.91 -1.11
C ALA A 88 47.14 18.57 -0.26
N SER A 89 47.42 18.13 0.96
CA SER A 89 46.91 18.62 2.25
C SER A 89 45.44 19.06 2.40
N SER A 90 44.73 18.34 3.27
CA SER A 90 43.51 18.73 3.98
C SER A 90 43.68 20.03 4.80
N PRO A 91 42.64 20.88 4.94
CA PRO A 91 42.64 21.94 5.93
C PRO A 91 42.01 21.47 7.25
N SER A 92 42.77 21.70 8.32
CA SER A 92 42.54 21.39 9.72
C SER A 92 41.45 22.25 10.36
N LEU A 93 40.71 21.63 11.29
CA LEU A 93 39.86 22.28 12.29
C LEU A 93 40.70 23.13 13.28
N PRO A 94 40.24 24.30 13.72
CA PRO A 94 40.84 24.99 14.87
C PRO A 94 40.29 24.44 16.19
N GLN A 95 41.20 23.97 17.05
CA GLN A 95 40.93 23.64 18.45
C GLN A 95 40.99 24.89 19.34
N SER A 96 39.94 25.05 20.15
CA SER A 96 39.83 25.47 21.56
C SER A 96 40.61 26.66 22.14
N PRO A 97 39.99 27.32 23.14
CA PRO A 97 40.69 27.52 24.39
C PRO A 97 39.96 26.88 25.59
N THR A 98 40.80 26.26 26.41
CA THR A 98 40.57 25.62 27.70
C THR A 98 40.11 26.62 28.77
N ILE A 99 39.06 26.30 29.52
CA ILE A 99 38.84 26.80 30.88
C ILE A 99 38.57 25.61 31.80
N ALA A 100 39.29 25.58 32.91
CA ALA A 100 39.33 24.51 33.88
C ALA A 100 38.24 24.65 34.95
N SER A 101 37.81 23.47 35.41
CA SER A 101 37.51 23.09 36.80
C SER A 101 36.13 23.38 37.44
N SER A 102 35.64 22.27 38.00
CA SER A 102 34.76 22.09 39.16
C SER A 102 33.28 22.41 39.02
N SER A 103 32.43 21.38 39.02
CA SER A 103 31.62 21.00 40.20
C SER A 103 30.74 19.78 39.90
N SER A 104 30.86 18.79 40.77
CA SER A 104 30.04 17.58 40.85
C SER A 104 28.62 17.92 41.32
N MET A 105 27.58 17.46 40.62
CA MET A 105 26.24 17.32 41.20
C MET A 105 25.56 16.04 40.72
N ASN A 106 25.52 15.08 41.64
CA ASN A 106 24.59 13.96 41.68
C ASN A 106 23.16 14.51 41.87
N HIS A 107 22.23 14.15 40.99
CA HIS A 107 20.80 14.28 41.25
C HIS A 107 20.21 12.91 41.53
N SER A 108 19.91 12.67 42.82
CA SER A 108 18.98 11.63 43.27
C SER A 108 17.54 12.15 43.19
N PRO A 109 16.54 11.30 42.95
CA PRO A 109 15.13 11.70 42.94
C PRO A 109 14.60 11.92 44.38
N PRO A 110 13.64 12.84 44.59
CA PRO A 110 13.16 13.15 45.93
C PRO A 110 12.19 12.09 46.44
N GLN A 111 12.50 11.57 47.64
CA GLN A 111 11.55 10.93 48.53
C GLN A 111 10.54 11.99 49.03
N MET A 112 9.25 11.67 49.01
CA MET A 112 8.24 12.42 49.77
C MET A 112 7.88 11.64 51.02
N ASP A 113 8.02 12.33 52.15
CA ASP A 113 7.73 11.86 53.48
C ASP A 113 6.23 11.80 53.79
N ASN A 114 5.94 10.80 54.62
CA ASN A 114 4.70 10.55 55.33
C ASN A 114 4.30 11.73 56.23
N HIS A 115 3.06 12.20 56.09
CA HIS A 115 2.31 12.77 57.22
C HIS A 115 0.84 12.37 57.18
N THR A 116 0.46 11.61 58.21
CA THR A 116 -0.90 11.33 58.67
C THR A 116 -1.56 12.61 59.21
N PRO A 117 -2.90 12.75 59.09
CA PRO A 117 -3.67 12.88 60.32
C PRO A 117 -4.96 12.05 60.34
N GLU A 118 -5.28 11.60 61.56
CA GLU A 118 -6.41 10.81 61.98
C GLU A 118 -7.73 11.61 62.13
N LEU A 119 -8.83 10.88 61.98
CA LEU A 119 -10.18 11.05 62.57
C LEU A 119 -11.18 12.07 61.97
N ILE A 120 -12.26 11.57 61.36
CA ILE A 120 -13.60 11.41 61.98
C ILE A 120 -14.61 10.69 61.02
N SER A 121 -15.25 9.64 61.55
CA SER A 121 -16.64 9.15 61.31
C SER A 121 -17.05 8.34 60.05
N LYS A 122 -17.13 7.01 60.25
CA LYS A 122 -18.30 6.11 60.08
C LYS A 122 -19.23 6.30 58.86
N THR A 123 -19.16 5.38 57.89
CA THR A 123 -20.33 4.88 57.10
C THR A 123 -20.02 3.45 56.62
N PRO A 124 -21.00 2.52 56.49
CA PRO A 124 -20.76 1.08 56.53
C PRO A 124 -20.30 0.51 55.19
N ALA A 125 -19.53 -0.58 55.30
CA ALA A 125 -18.93 -1.35 54.23
C ALA A 125 -19.94 -1.79 53.16
N GLN A 126 -19.70 -1.37 51.92
CA GLN A 126 -20.09 -2.13 50.73
C GLN A 126 -18.81 -2.64 50.08
N SER A 127 -18.65 -3.96 50.05
CA SER A 127 -17.59 -4.66 49.34
C SER A 127 -17.77 -4.48 47.84
N SER A 128 -17.18 -3.43 47.26
CA SER A 128 -16.98 -3.36 45.82
C SER A 128 -15.73 -4.16 45.48
N SER A 129 -15.92 -5.41 45.06
CA SER A 129 -14.94 -6.14 44.26
C SER A 129 -14.48 -5.26 43.08
N PRO A 130 -13.21 -5.33 42.65
CA PRO A 130 -12.78 -4.63 41.44
C PRO A 130 -13.65 -5.09 40.26
N PRO A 131 -14.07 -4.18 39.36
CA PRO A 131 -14.92 -4.55 38.25
C PRO A 131 -14.20 -5.59 37.41
N SER A 132 -14.81 -6.76 37.28
CA SER A 132 -14.34 -7.84 36.43
C SER A 132 -14.35 -7.34 34.98
N ASN A 133 -13.18 -7.01 34.43
CA ASN A 133 -12.95 -6.63 33.02
C ASN A 133 -13.37 -7.73 31.99
N LEU A 134 -14.05 -8.79 32.43
CA LEU A 134 -14.60 -9.86 31.62
C LEU A 134 -15.98 -9.53 31.02
N GLN A 135 -16.76 -8.59 31.58
CA GLN A 135 -18.10 -8.27 31.05
C GLN A 135 -18.10 -7.49 29.73
N VAL A 136 -16.95 -6.99 29.29
CA VAL A 136 -16.81 -6.20 28.06
C VAL A 136 -16.88 -7.06 26.78
N TYR A 137 -16.70 -8.38 26.92
CA TYR A 137 -16.76 -9.38 25.84
C TYR A 137 -18.18 -9.95 25.63
N ASN A 138 -19.06 -9.87 26.64
CA ASN A 138 -20.45 -10.32 26.55
C ASN A 138 -21.33 -9.43 25.66
N ASN A 139 -20.82 -8.29 25.18
CA ASN A 139 -21.54 -7.43 24.24
C ASN A 139 -21.26 -7.78 22.76
N LEU A 140 -20.53 -8.87 22.48
CA LEU A 140 -20.56 -9.55 21.18
C LEU A 140 -21.82 -10.42 21.06
N ASN A 141 -23.01 -9.87 21.37
CA ASN A 141 -24.29 -10.59 21.30
C ASN A 141 -24.59 -11.19 19.91
N ASP A 142 -23.80 -10.83 18.89
CA ASP A 142 -23.94 -11.30 17.51
C ASP A 142 -22.96 -12.42 17.11
N PHE A 143 -21.95 -12.76 17.91
CA PHE A 143 -21.00 -13.84 17.57
C PHE A 143 -20.82 -14.82 18.74
N PRO A 144 -21.03 -16.13 18.54
CA PRO A 144 -20.92 -17.12 19.61
C PRO A 144 -19.50 -17.17 20.19
N ASP A 145 -19.39 -17.56 21.46
CA ASP A 145 -18.11 -17.77 22.12
C ASP A 145 -17.18 -18.62 21.23
N LEU A 146 -16.02 -18.04 20.89
CA LEU A 146 -15.00 -18.69 20.08
C LEU A 146 -14.44 -19.88 20.84
N SER A 147 -14.90 -21.09 20.51
CA SER A 147 -14.27 -22.32 21.03
C SER A 147 -12.77 -22.38 20.66
N SER A 148 -12.00 -23.12 21.45
CA SER A 148 -10.57 -23.35 21.20
C SER A 148 -10.29 -23.89 19.79
N ASP A 149 -11.17 -24.75 19.27
CA ASP A 149 -11.04 -25.33 17.93
C ASP A 149 -11.20 -24.27 16.83
N HIS A 150 -12.10 -23.30 17.02
CA HIS A 150 -12.23 -22.18 16.08
C HIS A 150 -10.96 -21.34 16.04
N VAL A 151 -10.42 -21.01 17.22
CA VAL A 151 -9.19 -20.22 17.34
C VAL A 151 -8.03 -20.94 16.66
N ALA A 152 -7.87 -22.25 16.88
CA ALA A 152 -6.85 -23.05 16.20
C ALA A 152 -7.00 -22.99 14.67
N HIS A 153 -8.22 -23.21 14.17
CA HIS A 153 -8.52 -23.12 12.73
C HIS A 153 -8.17 -21.76 12.14
N PHE A 154 -8.49 -20.65 12.81
CA PHE A 154 -8.14 -19.31 12.32
C PHE A 154 -6.63 -19.08 12.25
N PHE A 155 -5.88 -19.59 13.21
CA PHE A 155 -4.42 -19.50 13.20
C PHE A 155 -3.83 -20.25 12.01
N ASP A 156 -4.35 -21.43 11.70
CA ASP A 156 -3.93 -22.21 10.53
C ASP A 156 -4.32 -21.49 9.23
N CYS A 157 -5.54 -20.97 9.13
CA CYS A 157 -5.95 -20.12 8.00
C CYS A 157 -4.98 -18.94 7.80
N PHE A 158 -4.64 -18.21 8.87
CA PHE A 158 -3.80 -17.02 8.76
C PHE A 158 -2.38 -17.35 8.30
N PHE A 159 -1.71 -18.30 8.96
CA PHE A 159 -0.30 -18.57 8.69
C PHE A 159 -0.07 -19.44 7.46
N ASP A 160 -1.04 -20.27 7.09
CA ASP A 160 -0.85 -21.24 6.00
C ASP A 160 -1.41 -20.71 4.67
N GLN A 161 -2.38 -19.78 4.70
CA GLN A 161 -3.05 -19.27 3.50
C GLN A 161 -2.84 -17.78 3.24
N LEU A 162 -2.60 -16.95 4.27
CA LEU A 162 -2.41 -15.51 4.08
C LEU A 162 -0.92 -15.16 4.04
N SER A 163 -0.49 -14.50 2.97
CA SER A 163 0.87 -13.94 2.86
C SER A 163 1.18 -12.89 3.93
N LEU A 164 0.16 -12.37 4.63
CA LEU A 164 0.32 -11.45 5.76
C LEU A 164 1.12 -12.06 6.91
N GLY A 165 1.03 -13.39 7.11
CA GLY A 165 1.80 -14.10 8.14
C GLY A 165 3.32 -14.08 7.90
N MET A 166 3.76 -13.72 6.69
CA MET A 166 5.17 -13.58 6.33
C MET A 166 5.75 -12.22 6.73
N ASN A 167 4.96 -11.30 7.32
CA ASN A 167 5.50 -10.02 7.78
C ASN A 167 6.57 -10.25 8.86
N PRO A 168 7.80 -9.72 8.71
CA PRO A 168 8.88 -9.94 9.66
C PRO A 168 8.56 -9.52 11.10
N ILE A 169 7.62 -8.60 11.29
CA ILE A 169 7.17 -8.19 12.63
C ILE A 169 6.31 -9.25 13.33
N ILE A 170 5.71 -10.17 12.57
CA ILE A 170 4.84 -11.24 13.05
C ILE A 170 5.69 -12.48 13.31
N ILE A 171 6.07 -12.68 14.57
CA ILE A 171 6.83 -13.86 14.98
C ILE A 171 5.87 -15.04 15.17
N ALA A 172 5.57 -15.74 14.08
CA ALA A 172 4.58 -16.84 14.03
C ALA A 172 4.79 -17.89 15.14
N THR A 173 6.03 -18.31 15.36
CA THR A 173 6.38 -19.29 16.40
C THR A 173 6.08 -18.80 17.82
N SER A 174 6.27 -17.51 18.08
CA SER A 174 6.02 -16.91 19.40
C SER A 174 4.54 -16.86 19.72
N ILE A 175 3.73 -16.33 18.79
CA ILE A 175 2.28 -16.22 19.01
C ILE A 175 1.60 -17.59 19.02
N ARG A 176 1.98 -18.54 18.16
CA ARG A 176 1.45 -19.92 18.19
C ARG A 176 1.72 -20.59 19.53
N LYS A 177 2.95 -20.51 20.05
CA LYS A 177 3.30 -21.06 21.38
C LYS A 177 2.49 -20.41 22.50
N ALA A 178 2.33 -19.09 22.48
CA ALA A 178 1.56 -18.38 23.50
C ALA A 178 0.09 -18.82 23.52
N VAL A 179 -0.53 -18.93 22.34
CA VAL A 179 -1.94 -19.34 22.20
C VAL A 179 -2.13 -20.80 22.58
N GLN A 180 -1.22 -21.69 22.19
CA GLN A 180 -1.22 -23.10 22.60
C GLN A 180 -1.09 -23.27 24.12
N ALA A 181 -0.18 -22.51 24.75
CA ALA A 181 0.00 -22.53 26.21
C ALA A 181 -1.27 -22.05 26.94
N ALA A 182 -2.03 -21.15 26.33
CA ALA A 182 -3.33 -20.70 26.83
C ALA A 182 -4.50 -21.62 26.43
N SER A 183 -4.24 -22.83 25.91
CA SER A 183 -5.27 -23.75 25.39
C SER A 183 -6.24 -23.07 24.41
N PHE A 184 -5.71 -22.16 23.59
CA PHE A 184 -6.42 -21.32 22.63
C PHE A 184 -7.46 -20.37 23.24
N GLN A 185 -7.47 -20.17 24.56
CA GLN A 185 -8.33 -19.19 25.22
C GLN A 185 -7.67 -17.80 25.21
N LEU A 186 -8.08 -16.96 24.26
CA LEU A 186 -7.49 -15.62 24.09
C LEU A 186 -7.60 -14.72 25.33
N SER A 187 -8.61 -14.93 26.18
CA SER A 187 -8.82 -14.18 27.42
C SER A 187 -7.69 -14.37 28.44
N LEU A 188 -6.98 -15.50 28.39
CA LEU A 188 -5.86 -15.83 29.27
C LEU A 188 -4.52 -15.24 28.80
N LEU A 189 -4.47 -14.67 27.59
CA LEU A 189 -3.25 -14.08 27.04
C LEU A 189 -2.99 -12.68 27.61
N PRO A 190 -1.71 -12.26 27.71
CA PRO A 190 -1.36 -10.88 28.01
C PRO A 190 -2.05 -9.89 27.05
N PRO A 191 -2.42 -8.68 27.48
CA PRO A 191 -3.25 -7.76 26.70
C PRO A 191 -2.78 -7.54 25.25
N GLN A 192 -1.50 -7.26 25.05
CA GLN A 192 -0.92 -7.00 23.72
C GLN A 192 -0.95 -8.25 22.82
N VAL A 193 -0.66 -9.43 23.40
CA VAL A 193 -0.68 -10.73 22.70
C VAL A 193 -2.13 -11.10 22.33
N ARG A 194 -3.08 -10.81 23.22
CA ARG A 194 -4.51 -11.00 22.99
C ARG A 194 -5.02 -10.14 21.84
N VAL A 195 -4.63 -8.86 21.78
CA VAL A 195 -4.99 -7.97 20.66
C VAL A 195 -4.46 -8.53 19.34
N LEU A 196 -3.19 -8.94 19.30
CA LEU A 196 -2.63 -9.58 18.10
C LEU A 196 -3.42 -10.83 17.69
N GLY A 197 -3.76 -11.69 18.64
CA GLY A 197 -4.59 -12.87 18.40
C GLY A 197 -5.96 -12.53 17.82
N LEU A 198 -6.62 -11.48 18.33
CA LEU A 198 -7.90 -11.01 17.78
C LEU A 198 -7.76 -10.45 16.35
N CYS A 199 -6.69 -9.69 16.06
CA CYS A 199 -6.42 -9.21 14.70
C CYS A 199 -6.19 -10.36 13.71
N ILE A 200 -5.44 -11.39 14.12
CA ILE A 200 -5.21 -12.62 13.34
C ILE A 200 -6.55 -13.31 13.05
N ILE A 201 -7.39 -13.52 14.07
CA ILE A 201 -8.72 -14.13 13.90
C ILE A 201 -9.60 -13.30 12.96
N ALA A 202 -9.63 -11.97 13.14
CA ALA A 202 -10.44 -11.09 12.30
C ALA A 202 -10.06 -11.19 10.82
N LEU A 203 -8.76 -11.23 10.48
CA LEU A 203 -8.31 -11.44 9.11
C LEU A 203 -8.57 -12.86 8.62
N ALA A 204 -8.26 -13.88 9.42
CA ALA A 204 -8.48 -15.28 9.08
C ALA A 204 -9.95 -15.61 8.83
N SER A 205 -10.87 -14.94 9.54
CA SER A 205 -12.30 -15.10 9.34
C SER A 205 -12.74 -14.76 7.91
N ARG A 206 -11.99 -13.90 7.20
CA ARG A 206 -12.29 -13.58 5.80
C ARG A 206 -12.05 -14.74 4.86
N ILE A 207 -11.31 -15.77 5.25
CA ILE A 207 -11.00 -16.91 4.38
C ILE A 207 -11.47 -18.25 4.97
N SER A 208 -11.79 -18.27 6.25
CA SER A 208 -12.30 -19.46 6.93
C SER A 208 -13.50 -20.07 6.18
N PHE A 209 -13.45 -21.40 6.03
CA PHE A 209 -14.56 -22.20 5.53
C PHE A 209 -15.36 -22.85 6.67
N HIS A 210 -15.09 -22.46 7.92
CA HIS A 210 -15.80 -22.97 9.08
C HIS A 210 -17.24 -22.46 9.10
N GLU A 211 -18.18 -23.36 9.38
CA GLU A 211 -19.63 -23.08 9.33
C GLU A 211 -20.04 -21.92 10.25
N ALA A 212 -19.42 -21.81 11.43
CA ALA A 212 -19.68 -20.73 12.38
C ALA A 212 -19.41 -19.31 11.82
N VAL A 213 -18.50 -19.16 10.85
CA VAL A 213 -18.19 -17.87 10.21
C VAL A 213 -18.88 -17.75 8.86
N LEU A 214 -18.80 -18.79 8.04
CA LEU A 214 -19.35 -18.79 6.69
C LEU A 214 -20.88 -18.84 6.67
N GLY A 215 -21.51 -19.33 7.74
CA GLY A 215 -22.95 -19.51 7.82
C GLY A 215 -23.46 -20.66 6.96
N PRO A 216 -24.79 -20.86 6.89
CA PRO A 216 -25.41 -21.98 6.19
C PRO A 216 -25.24 -21.89 4.66
N GLY A 217 -25.07 -23.03 3.99
CA GLY A 217 -24.93 -23.15 2.53
C GLY A 217 -23.68 -23.92 2.09
N PRO A 218 -23.41 -24.02 0.78
CA PRO A 218 -22.22 -24.69 0.25
C PRO A 218 -20.93 -24.13 0.85
N ARG A 219 -19.96 -25.01 1.11
CA ARG A 219 -18.64 -24.66 1.63
C ARG A 219 -17.57 -25.59 1.05
N PRO A 220 -16.33 -25.12 0.87
CA PRO A 220 -15.26 -25.97 0.40
C PRO A 220 -14.84 -26.96 1.49
N ALA A 221 -14.37 -28.14 1.08
CA ALA A 221 -13.78 -29.11 2.01
C ALA A 221 -12.36 -28.71 2.44
N SER A 222 -11.65 -27.97 1.60
CA SER A 222 -10.31 -27.46 1.84
C SER A 222 -10.05 -26.18 1.02
N PHE A 223 -8.96 -25.48 1.31
CA PHE A 223 -8.52 -24.34 0.50
C PHE A 223 -8.11 -24.69 -0.93
N THR A 224 -7.93 -25.98 -1.22
CA THR A 224 -7.51 -26.51 -2.51
C THR A 224 -8.62 -27.26 -3.24
N ASP A 225 -9.87 -27.18 -2.75
CA ASP A 225 -11.03 -27.87 -3.31
C ASP A 225 -11.31 -27.40 -4.76
N PRO A 226 -10.95 -28.18 -5.79
CA PRO A 226 -11.07 -27.74 -7.17
C PRO A 226 -12.54 -27.68 -7.61
N PHE A 227 -13.39 -28.53 -7.03
CA PHE A 227 -14.81 -28.55 -7.36
C PHE A 227 -15.51 -27.31 -6.84
N PHE A 228 -15.14 -26.85 -5.64
CA PHE A 228 -15.72 -25.64 -5.09
C PHE A 228 -15.21 -24.38 -5.81
N PHE A 229 -13.90 -24.25 -6.03
CA PHE A 229 -13.31 -23.00 -6.52
C PHE A 229 -13.23 -22.87 -8.04
N LEU A 230 -13.22 -23.98 -8.80
CA LEU A 230 -12.99 -23.95 -10.25
C LEU A 230 -14.19 -24.39 -11.09
N ALA A 231 -15.15 -25.13 -10.52
CA ALA A 231 -16.31 -25.56 -11.30
C ALA A 231 -17.16 -24.36 -11.73
N SER A 232 -17.61 -24.36 -12.99
CA SER A 232 -18.42 -23.25 -13.52
C SER A 232 -19.76 -23.13 -12.79
N ASP A 233 -20.36 -24.28 -12.42
CA ASP A 233 -21.64 -24.35 -11.71
C ASP A 233 -21.55 -23.85 -10.25
N SER A 234 -20.36 -23.87 -9.63
CA SER A 234 -20.15 -23.41 -8.25
C SER A 234 -19.78 -21.92 -8.14
N GLN A 235 -19.57 -21.22 -9.26
CA GLN A 235 -19.13 -19.82 -9.21
C GLN A 235 -20.16 -18.88 -8.56
N ALA A 236 -21.45 -19.18 -8.66
CA ALA A 236 -22.49 -18.43 -7.96
C ALA A 236 -22.39 -18.64 -6.44
N ASP A 237 -22.06 -19.85 -5.99
CA ASP A 237 -21.92 -20.19 -4.57
C ASP A 237 -20.68 -19.54 -3.94
N VAL A 238 -19.56 -19.50 -4.68
CA VAL A 238 -18.33 -18.83 -4.23
C VAL A 238 -18.55 -17.32 -4.02
N ARG A 239 -19.28 -16.66 -4.94
CA ARG A 239 -19.57 -15.21 -4.82
C ARG A 239 -20.39 -14.87 -3.57
N ASN A 240 -21.30 -15.77 -3.17
CA ASN A 240 -22.16 -15.55 -2.00
C ASN A 240 -21.42 -15.77 -0.67
N CYS A 241 -20.27 -16.45 -0.67
CA CYS A 241 -19.49 -16.73 0.55
C CYS A 241 -19.02 -15.46 1.25
N GLY A 242 -18.59 -14.43 0.51
CA GLY A 242 -18.15 -13.15 1.07
C GLY A 242 -19.31 -12.43 1.80
N ALA A 243 -20.47 -12.36 1.16
CA ALA A 243 -21.67 -11.76 1.75
C ALA A 243 -22.15 -12.50 3.01
N ARG A 244 -22.18 -13.84 2.97
CA ARG A 244 -22.60 -14.67 4.11
C ARG A 244 -21.72 -14.47 5.35
N ARG A 245 -20.39 -14.41 5.18
CA ARG A 245 -19.45 -14.20 6.30
C ARG A 245 -19.33 -12.76 6.77
N ALA A 246 -19.81 -11.79 5.99
CA ALA A 246 -19.57 -10.37 6.23
C ALA A 246 -20.00 -9.90 7.63
N LYS A 247 -21.13 -10.39 8.15
CA LYS A 247 -21.59 -10.06 9.51
C LYS A 247 -20.61 -10.57 10.57
N ALA A 248 -20.19 -11.84 10.48
CA ALA A 248 -19.23 -12.45 11.38
C ALA A 248 -17.87 -11.74 11.35
N CYS A 249 -17.34 -11.49 10.14
CA CYS A 249 -16.07 -10.79 9.97
C CYS A 249 -16.12 -9.37 10.58
N ARG A 250 -17.21 -8.62 10.41
CA ARG A 250 -17.38 -7.30 11.02
C ARG A 250 -17.44 -7.35 12.55
N ALA A 251 -18.07 -8.36 13.12
CA ALA A 251 -18.11 -8.54 14.57
C ALA A 251 -16.71 -8.82 15.14
N LEU A 252 -15.95 -9.72 14.51
CA LEU A 252 -14.57 -10.03 14.91
C LEU A 252 -13.62 -8.83 14.71
N HIS A 253 -13.79 -8.08 13.61
CA HIS A 253 -13.06 -6.83 13.38
C HIS A 253 -13.35 -5.80 14.49
N THR A 254 -14.62 -5.60 14.85
CA THR A 254 -15.03 -4.68 15.93
C THR A 254 -14.43 -5.09 17.27
N ALA A 255 -14.38 -6.40 17.56
CA ALA A 255 -13.76 -6.92 18.76
C ALA A 255 -12.26 -6.61 18.82
N ALA A 256 -11.54 -6.80 17.70
CA ALA A 256 -10.12 -6.48 17.59
C ALA A 256 -9.86 -4.98 17.79
N LEU A 257 -10.63 -4.12 17.14
CA LEU A 257 -10.52 -2.66 17.30
C LEU A 257 -10.75 -2.22 18.74
N LYS A 258 -11.81 -2.71 19.38
CA LYS A 258 -12.12 -2.41 20.77
C LYS A 258 -10.97 -2.80 21.70
N ALA A 259 -10.47 -4.03 21.57
CA ALA A 259 -9.35 -4.51 22.37
C ALA A 259 -8.07 -3.68 22.14
N ALA A 260 -7.81 -3.26 20.90
CA ALA A 260 -6.68 -2.41 20.55
C ALA A 260 -6.75 -1.02 21.22
N TRP A 261 -7.93 -0.39 21.21
CA TRP A 261 -8.18 0.87 21.89
C TRP A 261 -8.04 0.76 23.40
N ASP A 262 -8.69 -0.23 24.01
CA ASP A 262 -8.65 -0.47 25.46
C ASP A 262 -7.22 -0.73 25.96
N THR A 263 -6.40 -1.40 25.14
CA THR A 263 -5.00 -1.72 25.48
C THR A 263 -4.05 -0.55 25.17
N GLY A 264 -4.45 0.41 24.33
CA GLY A 264 -3.60 1.55 23.95
C GLY A 264 -2.41 1.18 23.07
N ILE A 265 -2.58 0.23 22.13
CA ILE A 265 -1.48 -0.34 21.33
C ILE A 265 -0.73 0.68 20.45
N ILE A 266 -1.35 1.82 20.14
CA ILE A 266 -0.73 2.88 19.35
C ILE A 266 0.47 3.50 20.08
N LEU A 267 0.41 3.60 21.41
CA LEU A 267 1.36 4.37 22.21
C LEU A 267 2.48 3.52 22.80
N GLN A 268 2.27 2.20 22.93
CA GLN A 268 3.20 1.30 23.59
C GLN A 268 4.03 0.53 22.56
N VAL A 269 5.32 0.82 22.46
CA VAL A 269 6.21 0.15 21.52
C VAL A 269 6.43 -1.31 21.92
N SER A 270 5.96 -2.24 21.08
CA SER A 270 6.29 -3.66 21.17
C SER A 270 6.09 -4.34 19.81
N PRO A 271 6.74 -5.48 19.53
CA PRO A 271 6.50 -6.24 18.30
C PRO A 271 5.03 -6.64 18.12
N GLN A 272 4.34 -7.01 19.20
CA GLN A 272 2.92 -7.40 19.16
C GLN A 272 2.02 -6.22 18.81
N ASN A 273 2.30 -5.03 19.36
CA ASN A 273 1.54 -3.83 19.05
C ASN A 273 1.82 -3.35 17.62
N ALA A 274 3.07 -3.40 17.17
CA ALA A 274 3.44 -3.12 15.78
C ALA A 274 2.71 -4.05 14.80
N ALA A 275 2.77 -5.36 15.04
CA ALA A 275 2.04 -6.37 14.27
C ALA A 275 0.52 -6.12 14.27
N SER A 276 -0.06 -5.80 15.43
CA SER A 276 -1.49 -5.51 15.56
C SER A 276 -1.89 -4.28 14.76
N CYS A 277 -1.10 -3.19 14.81
CA CYS A 277 -1.32 -1.99 14.01
C CYS A 277 -1.22 -2.28 12.50
N PHE A 278 -0.25 -3.11 12.07
CA PHE A 278 -0.17 -3.54 10.67
C PHE A 278 -1.44 -4.27 10.22
N LEU A 279 -1.90 -5.26 11.00
CA LEU A 279 -3.08 -6.06 10.65
C LEU A 279 -4.38 -5.24 10.69
N LEU A 280 -4.50 -4.31 11.65
CA LEU A 280 -5.65 -3.39 11.72
C LEU A 280 -5.70 -2.42 10.54
N ASP A 281 -4.54 -1.91 10.08
CA ASP A 281 -4.51 -1.11 8.87
C ASP A 281 -5.05 -1.89 7.66
N ILE A 282 -4.64 -3.16 7.50
CA ILE A 282 -5.16 -4.03 6.43
C ILE A 282 -6.67 -4.25 6.55
N LEU A 283 -7.18 -4.49 7.77
CA LEU A 283 -8.61 -4.68 8.01
C LEU A 283 -9.44 -3.43 7.66
N GLU A 284 -8.93 -2.24 8.00
CA GLU A 284 -9.61 -0.96 7.77
C GLU A 284 -9.51 -0.45 6.33
N GLN A 285 -8.67 -1.03 5.46
CA GLN A 285 -8.57 -0.56 4.06
C GLN A 285 -9.89 -0.71 3.29
N ASP A 286 -10.78 -1.60 3.71
CA ASP A 286 -12.07 -1.83 3.06
C ASP A 286 -13.17 -0.90 3.60
N ASP A 287 -13.12 -0.56 4.89
CA ASP A 287 -14.20 0.16 5.58
C ASP A 287 -13.93 1.66 5.73
N PHE A 288 -12.65 2.09 5.73
CA PHE A 288 -12.27 3.45 6.08
C PHE A 288 -12.01 4.36 4.88
N VAL A 289 -12.94 5.29 4.66
CA VAL A 289 -12.90 6.29 3.56
C VAL A 289 -12.01 7.51 3.87
N GLY A 290 -11.47 7.62 5.09
CA GLY A 290 -10.66 8.77 5.45
C GLY A 290 -9.23 8.75 4.88
N LEU A 291 -8.64 9.94 4.79
CA LEU A 291 -7.26 10.15 4.35
C LEU A 291 -6.22 9.71 5.40
N ALA A 292 -6.59 9.72 6.68
CA ALA A 292 -5.70 9.32 7.76
C ALA A 292 -5.58 7.79 7.85
N ARG A 293 -4.37 7.26 7.96
CA ARG A 293 -4.12 5.83 8.26
C ARG A 293 -3.47 5.71 9.63
N PRO A 294 -4.23 5.88 10.73
CA PRO A 294 -3.65 5.97 12.07
C PRO A 294 -2.88 4.70 12.44
N TRP A 295 -3.40 3.53 12.07
CA TRP A 295 -2.74 2.25 12.32
C TRP A 295 -1.45 2.08 11.52
N ALA A 296 -1.41 2.45 10.23
CA ALA A 296 -0.16 2.42 9.47
C ALA A 296 0.88 3.42 10.02
N CYS A 297 0.45 4.63 10.41
CA CYS A 297 1.33 5.60 11.06
C CYS A 297 1.93 5.04 12.36
N ALA A 298 1.09 4.44 13.21
CA ALA A 298 1.52 3.82 14.46
C ALA A 298 2.46 2.63 14.20
N TYR A 299 2.13 1.78 13.22
CA TYR A 299 2.97 0.66 12.80
C TYR A 299 4.37 1.11 12.40
N ILE A 300 4.49 2.08 11.48
CA ILE A 300 5.80 2.58 11.05
C ILE A 300 6.55 3.25 12.20
N SER A 301 5.86 3.98 13.08
CA SER A 301 6.48 4.55 14.29
C SER A 301 7.06 3.46 15.21
N HIS A 302 6.31 2.37 15.44
CA HIS A 302 6.79 1.24 16.23
C HIS A 302 7.99 0.56 15.59
N VAL A 303 7.94 0.31 14.27
CA VAL A 303 9.04 -0.30 13.53
C VAL A 303 10.31 0.54 13.62
N ARG A 304 10.20 1.88 13.45
CA ARG A 304 11.34 2.81 13.61
C ARG A 304 11.94 2.74 15.02
N ALA A 305 11.11 2.59 16.05
CA ALA A 305 11.58 2.48 17.43
C ALA A 305 12.22 1.12 17.73
N LEU A 306 11.73 0.03 17.13
CA LEU A 306 12.22 -1.32 17.33
C LEU A 306 13.49 -1.64 16.52
N ALA A 307 13.63 -1.07 15.32
CA ALA A 307 14.71 -1.39 14.41
C ALA A 307 16.13 -1.18 14.97
N PRO A 308 16.43 -0.10 15.73
CA PRO A 308 17.72 0.04 16.40
C PRO A 308 18.01 -1.07 17.40
N MET A 309 16.99 -1.59 18.10
CA MET A 309 17.14 -2.65 19.10
C MET A 309 17.47 -4.00 18.46
N TRP A 310 16.94 -4.27 17.27
CA TRP A 310 17.30 -5.48 16.51
C TRP A 310 18.79 -5.45 16.16
N ARG A 311 19.26 -4.32 15.61
CA ARG A 311 20.67 -4.16 15.23
C ARG A 311 21.62 -4.20 16.42
N SER A 312 21.29 -3.57 17.54
CA SER A 312 22.14 -3.59 18.73
C SER A 312 22.25 -4.98 19.36
N SER A 313 21.25 -5.83 19.18
CA SER A 313 21.27 -7.23 19.60
C SER A 313 22.08 -8.13 18.65
N GLY A 314 22.80 -7.56 17.68
CA GLY A 314 23.53 -8.30 16.64
C GLY A 314 22.62 -9.00 15.64
N MET A 315 21.31 -8.75 15.69
CA MET A 315 20.37 -9.28 14.72
C MET A 315 20.24 -8.28 13.57
N ALA A 316 20.51 -8.73 12.35
CA ALA A 316 19.97 -8.03 11.19
C ALA A 316 18.45 -7.90 11.36
N PRO A 317 17.80 -6.87 10.79
CA PRO A 317 16.35 -6.88 10.68
C PRO A 317 15.94 -8.26 10.15
N PRO A 318 15.00 -8.96 10.82
CA PRO A 318 14.62 -10.29 10.38
C PRO A 318 14.18 -10.21 8.91
N ASP A 319 14.84 -10.98 8.05
CA ASP A 319 14.53 -11.12 6.63
C ASP A 319 14.40 -9.79 5.85
N SER A 320 15.55 -9.22 5.43
CA SER A 320 15.61 -7.99 4.63
C SER A 320 14.82 -8.06 3.32
N SER A 321 14.72 -9.24 2.71
CA SER A 321 13.95 -9.46 1.49
C SER A 321 12.45 -9.33 1.73
N SER A 322 11.96 -9.90 2.83
CA SER A 322 10.58 -9.71 3.25
C SER A 322 10.29 -8.25 3.55
N TRP A 323 11.16 -7.54 4.29
CA TRP A 323 11.00 -6.10 4.52
C TRP A 323 10.90 -5.31 3.21
N ALA A 324 11.75 -5.60 2.22
CA ALA A 324 11.67 -4.94 0.91
C ALA A 324 10.30 -5.16 0.24
N GLY A 325 9.76 -6.39 0.30
CA GLY A 325 8.44 -6.72 -0.21
C GLY A 325 7.31 -5.98 0.51
N PHE A 326 7.36 -5.87 1.85
CA PHE A 326 6.33 -5.17 2.63
C PHE A 326 6.38 -3.65 2.43
N LEU A 327 7.57 -3.07 2.38
CA LEU A 327 7.75 -1.64 2.08
C LEU A 327 7.25 -1.30 0.67
N MET A 328 7.56 -2.14 -0.31
CA MET A 328 7.04 -2.02 -1.67
C MET A 328 5.51 -2.06 -1.67
N ALA A 329 4.91 -3.07 -1.01
CA ALA A 329 3.46 -3.19 -0.93
C ALA A 329 2.80 -1.96 -0.27
N GLU A 330 3.37 -1.44 0.83
CA GLU A 330 2.89 -0.20 1.47
C GLU A 330 2.90 0.99 0.51
N ALA A 331 4.02 1.24 -0.17
CA ALA A 331 4.15 2.38 -1.06
C ALA A 331 3.19 2.31 -2.25
N LEU A 332 2.98 1.11 -2.81
CA LEU A 332 2.03 0.89 -3.90
C LEU A 332 0.59 1.08 -3.43
N MET A 333 0.22 0.53 -2.27
CA MET A 333 -1.10 0.73 -1.67
C MET A 333 -1.39 2.21 -1.46
N SER A 334 -0.44 2.96 -0.91
CA SER A 334 -0.56 4.42 -0.69
C SER A 334 -0.71 5.18 -2.00
N THR A 335 0.14 4.90 -2.99
CA THR A 335 0.10 5.54 -4.32
C THR A 335 -1.25 5.33 -5.01
N ARG A 336 -1.73 4.09 -5.05
CA ARG A 336 -3.01 3.71 -5.67
C ARG A 336 -4.20 4.34 -4.97
N SER A 337 -4.23 4.29 -3.64
CA SER A 337 -5.33 4.85 -2.84
C SER A 337 -5.29 6.39 -2.72
N ARG A 338 -4.31 7.03 -3.37
CA ARG A 338 -4.06 8.47 -3.28
C ARG A 338 -3.84 8.94 -1.82
N LYS A 339 -3.19 8.10 -1.01
CA LYS A 339 -2.86 8.38 0.39
C LYS A 339 -1.36 8.68 0.53
N PRO A 340 -0.95 9.50 1.52
CA PRO A 340 0.47 9.78 1.75
C PRO A 340 1.28 8.49 1.98
N ILE A 341 2.38 8.35 1.26
CA ILE A 341 3.35 7.28 1.51
C ILE A 341 4.04 7.58 2.85
N LEU A 342 3.97 6.61 3.77
CA LEU A 342 4.44 6.78 5.16
C LEU A 342 5.91 6.41 5.34
N ILE A 343 6.44 5.63 4.41
CA ILE A 343 7.81 5.13 4.43
C ILE A 343 8.75 6.09 3.71
N THR A 344 9.92 6.28 4.29
CA THR A 344 11.01 7.11 3.76
C THR A 344 12.12 6.25 3.16
N LEU A 345 13.07 6.88 2.47
CA LEU A 345 14.28 6.19 2.03
C LEU A 345 15.08 5.66 3.24
N GLU A 346 15.14 6.40 4.33
CA GLU A 346 15.84 5.98 5.55
C GLU A 346 15.22 4.70 6.14
N ASP A 347 13.89 4.60 6.17
CA ASP A 347 13.21 3.37 6.63
C ASP A 347 13.58 2.17 5.75
N GLN A 348 13.70 2.41 4.45
CA GLN A 348 14.06 1.38 3.49
C GLN A 348 15.49 0.89 3.71
N LEU A 349 16.44 1.80 3.89
CA LEU A 349 17.84 1.46 4.19
C LEU A 349 17.99 0.80 5.57
N LEU A 350 17.16 1.22 6.53
CA LEU A 350 17.14 0.67 7.88
C LEU A 350 16.66 -0.80 7.89
N LEU A 351 15.63 -1.12 7.11
CA LEU A 351 14.93 -2.42 7.17
C LEU A 351 15.34 -3.40 6.08
N SER A 352 15.59 -2.93 4.86
CA SER A 352 15.93 -3.78 3.70
C SER A 352 17.44 -3.91 3.45
N GLY A 353 18.26 -3.16 4.19
CA GLY A 353 19.71 -3.16 4.03
C GLY A 353 20.21 -2.03 3.12
N ASN A 354 21.44 -2.16 2.64
CA ASN A 354 22.09 -1.11 1.84
C ASN A 354 21.39 -0.88 0.50
N GLU A 355 21.62 0.28 -0.09
CA GLU A 355 21.14 0.60 -1.43
C GLU A 355 21.72 -0.41 -2.45
N PRO A 356 20.87 -1.09 -3.23
CA PRO A 356 21.33 -2.02 -4.26
C PRO A 356 21.91 -1.25 -5.46
N PRO A 357 22.57 -1.96 -6.40
CA PRO A 357 22.97 -1.37 -7.68
C PRO A 357 21.77 -0.77 -8.43
N SER A 358 22.04 0.14 -9.36
CA SER A 358 21.00 0.74 -10.21
C SER A 358 20.21 -0.31 -11.00
N ILE A 359 19.01 0.04 -11.47
CA ILE A 359 18.17 -0.89 -12.26
C ILE A 359 18.89 -1.29 -13.55
N GLU A 360 19.63 -0.36 -14.15
CA GLU A 360 20.43 -0.57 -15.36
C GLU A 360 21.59 -1.54 -15.11
N GLU A 361 22.32 -1.38 -14.00
CA GLU A 361 23.39 -2.31 -13.61
C GLU A 361 22.83 -3.70 -13.28
N LEU A 362 21.67 -3.76 -12.60
CA LEU A 362 20.97 -5.00 -12.31
C LEU A 362 20.54 -5.71 -13.59
N LEU A 363 19.98 -4.98 -14.55
CA LEU A 363 19.60 -5.54 -15.85
C LEU A 363 20.83 -6.08 -16.59
N ALA A 364 21.91 -5.30 -16.71
CA ALA A 364 23.12 -5.71 -17.40
C ALA A 364 23.78 -6.94 -16.75
N SER A 365 23.86 -6.96 -15.41
CA SER A 365 24.40 -8.10 -14.66
C SER A 365 23.51 -9.34 -14.78
N PHE A 366 22.19 -9.15 -14.75
CA PHE A 366 21.24 -10.25 -14.92
C PHE A 366 21.38 -10.84 -16.33
N GLU A 367 21.46 -10.04 -17.39
CA GLU A 367 21.67 -10.51 -18.77
C GLU A 367 22.97 -11.31 -18.94
N ALA A 368 24.05 -10.88 -18.30
CA ALA A 368 25.35 -11.56 -18.37
C ALA A 368 25.36 -12.90 -17.63
N ASP A 369 24.57 -13.02 -16.55
CA ASP A 369 24.53 -14.24 -15.75
C ASP A 369 23.71 -15.35 -16.45
N LYS A 370 24.31 -16.52 -16.59
CA LYS A 370 23.66 -17.72 -17.14
C LYS A 370 23.11 -18.64 -16.04
N SER A 371 23.24 -18.26 -14.78
CA SER A 371 23.00 -19.13 -13.64
C SER A 371 21.52 -19.26 -13.24
N GLY A 372 21.21 -20.36 -12.53
CA GLY A 372 19.86 -20.89 -12.29
C GLY A 372 19.00 -20.11 -11.29
N VAL A 373 18.15 -20.83 -10.55
CA VAL A 373 17.14 -20.28 -9.62
C VAL A 373 17.69 -19.19 -8.68
N ASP A 374 18.94 -19.32 -8.22
CA ASP A 374 19.54 -18.39 -7.26
C ASP A 374 19.72 -16.97 -7.85
N ALA A 375 19.98 -16.85 -9.16
CA ALA A 375 20.04 -15.55 -9.83
C ALA A 375 18.71 -14.80 -9.76
N ILE A 376 17.58 -15.52 -9.79
CA ILE A 376 16.23 -14.94 -9.66
C ILE A 376 16.09 -14.30 -8.28
N PHE A 377 16.48 -15.03 -7.22
CA PHE A 377 16.39 -14.54 -5.84
C PHE A 377 17.32 -13.35 -5.56
N GLN A 378 18.48 -13.27 -6.21
CA GLN A 378 19.40 -12.14 -6.07
C GLN A 378 18.80 -10.83 -6.61
N VAL A 379 17.93 -10.89 -7.62
CA VAL A 379 17.32 -9.70 -8.25
C VAL A 379 16.01 -9.28 -7.58
N ILE A 380 15.30 -10.20 -6.92
CA ILE A 380 13.99 -9.91 -6.29
C ILE A 380 14.07 -8.75 -5.30
N THR A 381 15.03 -8.78 -4.36
CA THR A 381 15.15 -7.73 -3.33
C THR A 381 15.51 -6.37 -3.94
N PRO A 382 16.53 -6.25 -4.82
CA PRO A 382 16.79 -5.02 -5.55
C PRO A 382 15.61 -4.49 -6.36
N TYR A 383 14.86 -5.37 -7.03
CA TYR A 383 13.66 -4.99 -7.77
C TYR A 383 12.60 -4.36 -6.86
N MET A 384 12.30 -5.01 -5.73
CA MET A 384 11.35 -4.49 -4.74
C MET A 384 11.82 -3.15 -4.17
N PHE A 385 13.12 -3.00 -3.96
CA PHE A 385 13.72 -1.76 -3.50
C PHE A 385 13.44 -0.61 -4.48
N HIS A 386 13.77 -0.81 -5.76
CA HIS A 386 13.58 0.20 -6.81
C HIS A 386 12.12 0.50 -7.09
N THR A 387 11.24 -0.50 -7.02
CA THR A 387 9.79 -0.28 -7.13
C THR A 387 9.28 0.65 -6.01
N THR A 388 9.78 0.48 -4.79
CA THR A 388 9.45 1.36 -3.66
C THR A 388 9.94 2.80 -3.90
N VAL A 389 11.14 2.97 -4.46
CA VAL A 389 11.70 4.27 -4.85
C VAL A 389 10.80 4.94 -5.91
N LEU A 390 10.41 4.20 -6.94
CA LEU A 390 9.53 4.72 -8.00
C LEU A 390 8.15 5.09 -7.47
N ALA A 391 7.55 4.31 -6.58
CA ALA A 391 6.28 4.67 -5.95
C ALA A 391 6.37 6.03 -5.23
N ARG A 392 7.45 6.27 -4.48
CA ARG A 392 7.71 7.58 -3.85
C ARG A 392 7.95 8.68 -4.86
N GLN A 393 8.68 8.43 -5.95
CA GLN A 393 8.89 9.40 -7.02
C GLN A 393 7.56 9.79 -7.69
N LEU A 394 6.72 8.81 -8.03
CA LEU A 394 5.38 9.02 -8.58
C LEU A 394 4.55 9.91 -7.67
N TRP A 395 4.50 9.61 -6.37
CA TRP A 395 3.80 10.43 -5.39
C TRP A 395 4.36 11.85 -5.30
N THR A 396 5.67 12.02 -5.16
CA THR A 396 6.27 13.34 -4.91
C THR A 396 6.28 14.26 -6.12
N THR A 397 6.36 13.71 -7.34
CA THR A 397 6.60 14.50 -8.56
C THR A 397 5.40 14.58 -9.50
N ILE A 398 4.46 13.62 -9.46
CA ILE A 398 3.37 13.51 -10.45
C ILE A 398 1.99 13.46 -9.79
N ALA A 399 1.76 12.50 -8.88
CA ALA A 399 0.40 12.10 -8.45
C ALA A 399 0.00 12.52 -7.03
N GLY A 400 0.95 12.88 -6.16
CA GLY A 400 0.64 13.26 -4.78
C GLY A 400 0.07 14.67 -4.67
N ASP A 401 -0.51 14.99 -3.51
CA ASP A 401 -1.22 16.25 -3.28
C ASP A 401 -0.39 17.49 -3.66
N ARG A 402 0.88 17.52 -3.24
CA ARG A 402 1.79 18.63 -3.59
C ARG A 402 2.02 18.74 -5.10
N ALA A 403 2.25 17.62 -5.78
CA ALA A 403 2.45 17.60 -7.22
C ALA A 403 1.17 18.04 -7.97
N ARG A 404 -0.01 17.77 -7.41
CA ARG A 404 -1.31 18.21 -7.96
C ARG A 404 -1.55 19.72 -7.88
N PHE A 405 -0.94 20.41 -6.92
CA PHE A 405 -1.00 21.87 -6.85
C PHE A 405 -0.12 22.59 -7.87
N SER A 406 0.73 21.86 -8.59
CA SER A 406 1.60 22.41 -9.64
C SER A 406 1.17 21.89 -11.02
N PRO A 407 1.47 22.64 -12.10
CA PRO A 407 1.40 22.11 -13.46
C PRO A 407 2.20 20.81 -13.58
N LEU A 408 1.70 19.86 -14.36
CA LEU A 408 2.38 18.60 -14.59
C LEU A 408 3.74 18.84 -15.26
N SER A 409 4.80 18.32 -14.65
CA SER A 409 6.15 18.38 -15.23
C SER A 409 6.33 17.27 -16.26
N GLU A 410 6.40 17.63 -17.53
CA GLU A 410 6.65 16.68 -18.62
C GLU A 410 7.97 15.91 -18.44
N SER A 411 9.04 16.59 -17.99
CA SER A 411 10.32 15.93 -17.76
C SER A 411 10.23 14.87 -16.66
N ALA A 412 9.42 15.11 -15.62
CA ALA A 412 9.21 14.14 -14.55
C ALA A 412 8.48 12.88 -15.08
N VAL A 413 7.47 13.06 -15.95
CA VAL A 413 6.75 11.95 -16.58
C VAL A 413 7.68 11.15 -17.50
N LEU A 414 8.49 11.82 -18.32
CA LEU A 414 9.46 11.16 -19.21
C LEU A 414 10.52 10.37 -18.43
N GLN A 415 11.08 10.95 -17.37
CA GLN A 415 12.03 10.26 -16.49
C GLN A 415 11.38 9.03 -15.85
N PHE A 416 10.14 9.16 -15.40
CA PHE A 416 9.40 8.05 -14.79
C PHE A 416 9.07 6.94 -15.79
N LEU A 417 8.66 7.29 -17.01
CA LEU A 417 8.45 6.35 -18.13
C LEU A 417 9.72 5.59 -18.52
N SER A 418 10.87 6.29 -18.54
CA SER A 418 12.17 5.65 -18.77
C SER A 418 12.47 4.61 -17.71
N ALA A 419 12.30 4.94 -16.42
CA ALA A 419 12.53 4.02 -15.32
C ALA A 419 11.56 2.82 -15.34
N LEU A 420 10.28 3.06 -15.65
CA LEU A 420 9.29 1.98 -15.82
C LEU A 420 9.66 1.04 -16.97
N SER A 421 10.20 1.58 -18.06
CA SER A 421 10.67 0.78 -19.19
C SER A 421 11.84 -0.13 -18.79
N THR A 422 12.80 0.38 -18.01
CA THR A 422 13.91 -0.43 -17.48
C THR A 422 13.42 -1.51 -16.53
N ILE A 423 12.52 -1.18 -15.58
CA ILE A 423 11.92 -2.17 -14.67
C ILE A 423 11.13 -3.24 -15.43
N HIS A 424 10.39 -2.85 -16.48
CA HIS A 424 9.64 -3.78 -17.31
C HIS A 424 10.56 -4.73 -18.08
N ALA A 425 11.68 -4.24 -18.62
CA ALA A 425 12.68 -5.07 -19.29
C ALA A 425 13.25 -6.12 -18.32
N LEU A 426 13.61 -5.69 -17.10
CA LEU A 426 14.08 -6.58 -16.04
C LEU A 426 13.02 -7.62 -15.65
N LEU A 427 11.77 -7.20 -15.46
CA LEU A 427 10.64 -8.10 -15.19
C LEU A 427 10.47 -9.14 -16.30
N SER A 428 10.51 -8.71 -17.56
CA SER A 428 10.33 -9.61 -18.72
C SER A 428 11.41 -10.70 -18.77
N GLN A 429 12.66 -10.35 -18.47
CA GLN A 429 13.76 -11.32 -18.39
C GLN A 429 13.60 -12.25 -17.20
N LEU A 430 13.23 -11.72 -16.02
CA LEU A 430 12.95 -12.52 -14.84
C LEU A 430 11.87 -13.56 -15.13
N LEU A 431 10.74 -13.16 -15.73
CA LEU A 431 9.65 -14.06 -16.08
C LEU A 431 10.09 -15.12 -17.10
N THR A 432 10.90 -14.75 -18.09
CA THR A 432 11.45 -15.70 -19.07
C THR A 432 12.33 -16.76 -18.38
N ARG A 433 13.15 -16.36 -17.40
CA ARG A 433 13.97 -17.30 -16.62
C ARG A 433 13.15 -18.16 -15.70
N VAL A 434 12.14 -17.60 -15.05
CA VAL A 434 11.18 -18.34 -14.24
C VAL A 434 10.53 -19.44 -15.07
N ASP A 435 10.02 -19.11 -16.27
CA ASP A 435 9.41 -20.08 -17.18
C ASP A 435 10.40 -21.17 -17.61
N THR A 436 11.61 -20.79 -18.02
CA THR A 436 12.65 -21.75 -18.43
C THR A 436 13.02 -22.70 -17.30
N THR A 437 13.16 -22.16 -16.09
CA THR A 437 13.53 -22.93 -14.89
C THR A 437 12.43 -23.92 -14.51
N LEU A 438 11.17 -23.48 -14.53
CA LEU A 438 10.02 -24.30 -14.16
C LEU A 438 9.69 -25.37 -15.23
N GLN A 439 9.99 -25.12 -16.52
CA GLN A 439 9.83 -26.12 -17.58
C GLN A 439 10.79 -27.31 -17.43
N VAL A 440 12.03 -27.07 -16.96
CA VAL A 440 13.01 -28.13 -16.69
C VAL A 440 12.54 -29.07 -15.56
N THR A 441 11.69 -28.58 -14.66
CA THR A 441 11.25 -29.32 -13.47
C THR A 441 10.10 -30.31 -13.75
N ILE A 442 9.36 -30.15 -14.85
CA ILE A 442 8.20 -31.00 -15.20
C ILE A 442 8.63 -32.39 -15.69
N THR A 443 9.85 -32.53 -16.22
CA THR A 443 10.34 -33.79 -16.80
C THR A 443 11.00 -34.73 -15.79
N ALA A 444 11.16 -34.32 -14.52
CA ALA A 444 11.80 -35.11 -13.48
C ALA A 444 10.90 -35.29 -12.24
N PRO A 445 11.01 -36.42 -11.50
CA PRO A 445 10.31 -36.57 -10.23
C PRO A 445 10.75 -35.46 -9.26
N THR A 446 9.80 -34.65 -8.81
CA THR A 446 10.08 -33.49 -7.96
C THR A 446 10.12 -33.89 -6.49
N THR A 447 11.15 -33.44 -5.77
CA THR A 447 11.17 -33.54 -4.30
C THR A 447 10.27 -32.47 -3.69
N VAL A 448 9.79 -32.69 -2.46
CA VAL A 448 9.03 -31.68 -1.68
C VAL A 448 9.80 -30.35 -1.58
N ALA A 449 11.12 -30.42 -1.43
CA ALA A 449 11.99 -29.24 -1.39
C ALA A 449 11.98 -28.46 -2.72
N GLN A 450 11.99 -29.17 -3.86
CA GLN A 450 11.91 -28.53 -5.18
C GLN A 450 10.56 -27.86 -5.38
N GLN A 451 9.46 -28.51 -5.01
CA GLN A 451 8.12 -27.93 -5.13
C GLN A 451 7.94 -26.67 -4.27
N ARG A 452 8.54 -26.65 -3.07
CA ARG A 452 8.57 -25.43 -2.24
C ARG A 452 9.34 -24.31 -2.91
N LYS A 453 10.50 -24.61 -3.53
CA LYS A 453 11.27 -23.63 -4.32
C LYS A 453 10.48 -23.12 -5.51
N ASP A 454 9.86 -24.00 -6.28
CA ASP A 454 9.03 -23.62 -7.43
C ASP A 454 7.87 -22.71 -6.99
N ARG A 455 7.20 -23.06 -5.89
CA ARG A 455 6.14 -22.22 -5.30
C ARG A 455 6.66 -20.84 -4.88
N ALA A 456 7.83 -20.78 -4.26
CA ALA A 456 8.45 -19.52 -3.85
C ALA A 456 8.79 -18.65 -5.08
N VAL A 457 9.43 -19.23 -6.10
CA VAL A 457 9.78 -18.53 -7.35
C VAL A 457 8.51 -17.99 -8.03
N ARG A 458 7.46 -18.81 -8.12
CA ARG A 458 6.15 -18.40 -8.66
C ARG A 458 5.53 -17.26 -7.84
N GLY A 459 5.52 -17.38 -6.52
CA GLY A 459 5.00 -16.34 -5.63
C GLY A 459 5.75 -15.01 -5.78
N CYS A 460 7.08 -15.05 -5.90
CA CYS A 460 7.89 -13.86 -6.15
C CYS A 460 7.57 -13.24 -7.50
N ALA A 461 7.56 -14.04 -8.59
CA ALA A 461 7.20 -13.56 -9.93
C ALA A 461 5.82 -12.87 -9.93
N TYR A 462 4.85 -13.45 -9.23
CA TYR A 462 3.52 -12.83 -9.08
C TYR A 462 3.60 -11.48 -8.39
N GLY A 463 4.32 -11.40 -7.27
CA GLY A 463 4.53 -10.15 -6.53
C GLY A 463 5.14 -9.06 -7.42
N LEU A 464 6.14 -9.40 -8.24
CA LEU A 464 6.79 -8.46 -9.14
C LEU A 464 5.84 -7.96 -10.25
N ILE A 465 5.07 -8.86 -10.88
CA ILE A 465 4.06 -8.50 -11.87
C ILE A 465 3.03 -7.53 -11.28
N MET A 466 2.49 -7.87 -10.10
CA MET A 466 1.52 -7.03 -9.41
C MET A 466 2.11 -5.67 -9.02
N SER A 467 3.40 -5.63 -8.69
CA SER A 467 4.08 -4.39 -8.34
C SER A 467 4.28 -3.46 -9.53
N PHE A 468 4.60 -4.01 -10.72
CA PHE A 468 4.69 -3.24 -11.95
C PHE A 468 3.33 -2.66 -12.35
N ALA A 469 2.28 -3.48 -12.33
CA ALA A 469 0.91 -2.98 -12.55
C ALA A 469 0.51 -1.90 -11.52
N GLY A 470 0.94 -2.08 -10.26
CA GLY A 470 0.73 -1.13 -9.17
C GLY A 470 1.44 0.22 -9.34
N LEU A 471 2.42 0.35 -10.23
CA LEU A 471 3.05 1.62 -10.59
C LEU A 471 2.40 2.25 -11.83
N VAL A 472 2.18 1.45 -12.87
CA VAL A 472 1.74 1.91 -14.19
C VAL A 472 0.28 2.38 -14.14
N LEU A 473 -0.61 1.64 -13.47
CA LEU A 473 -2.04 2.00 -13.44
C LEU A 473 -2.31 3.30 -12.67
N PRO A 474 -1.71 3.57 -11.50
CA PRO A 474 -1.86 4.87 -10.86
C PRO A 474 -1.31 6.04 -11.69
N LEU A 475 -0.20 5.85 -12.41
CA LEU A 475 0.30 6.85 -13.36
C LEU A 475 -0.70 7.12 -14.48
N HIS A 476 -1.25 6.06 -15.09
CA HIS A 476 -2.27 6.16 -16.14
C HIS A 476 -3.47 6.98 -15.67
N ARG A 477 -4.04 6.61 -14.51
CA ARG A 477 -5.21 7.29 -13.93
C ARG A 477 -4.92 8.73 -13.53
N GLU A 478 -3.70 9.05 -13.10
CA GLU A 478 -3.31 10.43 -12.82
C GLU A 478 -3.23 11.27 -14.10
N LEU A 479 -2.62 10.76 -15.17
CA LEU A 479 -2.54 11.48 -16.44
C LEU A 479 -3.93 11.70 -17.07
N GLU A 480 -4.80 10.69 -17.00
CA GLU A 480 -6.20 10.80 -17.41
C GLU A 480 -6.95 11.87 -16.61
N PHE A 481 -6.79 11.87 -15.28
CA PHE A 481 -7.38 12.88 -14.40
C PHE A 481 -6.88 14.30 -14.73
N ARG A 482 -5.59 14.47 -15.02
CA ARG A 482 -5.01 15.77 -15.40
C ARG A 482 -5.52 16.26 -16.75
N LEU A 483 -5.69 15.37 -17.73
CA LEU A 483 -6.23 15.71 -19.04
C LEU A 483 -7.70 16.12 -18.96
N THR A 484 -8.52 15.37 -18.24
CA THR A 484 -9.95 15.67 -18.06
C THR A 484 -10.19 16.96 -17.29
N THR A 485 -9.41 17.23 -16.24
CA THR A 485 -9.51 18.50 -15.49
C THR A 485 -9.04 19.71 -16.29
N ALA A 486 -7.96 19.57 -17.08
CA ALA A 486 -7.50 20.64 -17.96
C ALA A 486 -8.54 20.99 -19.05
N ASP A 487 -9.33 20.03 -19.54
CA ASP A 487 -10.38 20.25 -20.53
C ASP A 487 -11.56 21.08 -20.01
N VAL A 488 -11.78 21.12 -18.69
CA VAL A 488 -12.85 21.94 -18.07
C VAL A 488 -12.43 23.41 -17.88
N ASP A 489 -11.14 23.70 -17.68
CA ASP A 489 -10.66 25.02 -17.23
C ASP A 489 -10.21 25.98 -18.36
N VAL A 490 -10.17 25.56 -19.63
CA VAL A 490 -9.53 26.35 -20.71
C VAL A 490 -10.56 26.96 -21.67
N GLY A 491 -10.63 28.30 -21.70
CA GLY A 491 -11.26 29.09 -22.77
C GLY A 491 -10.51 29.00 -24.12
N PRO A 492 -10.90 29.73 -25.18
CA PRO A 492 -10.42 29.49 -26.55
C PRO A 492 -8.89 29.37 -26.65
N GLU A 493 -8.45 28.28 -27.28
CA GLU A 493 -7.06 27.80 -27.31
C GLU A 493 -6.08 28.87 -27.82
N THR A 494 -5.18 29.33 -26.95
CA THR A 494 -3.97 30.04 -27.41
C THR A 494 -2.89 28.99 -27.74
N GLY A 495 -2.13 29.22 -28.81
CA GLY A 495 -1.30 28.18 -29.45
C GLY A 495 -0.26 27.47 -28.56
N THR A 496 0.21 28.11 -27.48
CA THR A 496 1.17 27.50 -26.53
C THR A 496 0.50 26.47 -25.61
N HIS A 497 -0.75 26.68 -25.20
CA HIS A 497 -1.50 25.71 -24.40
C HIS A 497 -1.91 24.48 -25.22
N GLY A 498 -2.21 24.66 -26.51
CA GLY A 498 -2.49 23.56 -27.43
C GLY A 498 -1.32 22.58 -27.58
N TYR A 499 -0.09 23.10 -27.71
CA TYR A 499 1.11 22.26 -27.85
C TYR A 499 1.41 21.42 -26.59
N ALA A 500 1.37 22.04 -25.41
CA ALA A 500 1.58 21.31 -24.14
C ALA A 500 0.53 20.21 -23.93
N ARG A 501 -0.73 20.49 -24.29
CA ARG A 501 -1.83 19.52 -24.23
C ARG A 501 -1.63 18.37 -25.21
N ALA A 502 -1.22 18.64 -26.44
CA ALA A 502 -0.90 17.60 -27.42
C ALA A 502 0.21 16.67 -26.92
N ARG A 503 1.27 17.23 -26.32
CA ARG A 503 2.36 16.43 -25.71
C ARG A 503 1.87 15.58 -24.54
N MET A 504 1.06 16.13 -23.65
CA MET A 504 0.46 15.35 -22.56
C MET A 504 -0.40 14.19 -23.06
N ARG A 505 -1.15 14.37 -24.16
CA ARG A 505 -1.94 13.29 -24.78
C ARG A 505 -1.04 12.18 -25.34
N LEU A 506 0.10 12.53 -25.94
CA LEU A 506 1.09 11.54 -26.39
C LEU A 506 1.64 10.72 -25.22
N LEU A 507 2.05 11.38 -24.13
CA LEU A 507 2.53 10.69 -22.92
C LEU A 507 1.45 9.81 -22.30
N ALA A 508 0.20 10.28 -22.24
CA ALA A 508 -0.90 9.49 -21.73
C ALA A 508 -1.20 8.26 -22.61
N ALA A 509 -1.04 8.37 -23.93
CA ALA A 509 -1.18 7.24 -24.85
C ALA A 509 -0.06 6.20 -24.65
N GLU A 510 1.18 6.64 -24.48
CA GLU A 510 2.32 5.76 -24.18
C GLU A 510 2.12 5.02 -22.84
N VAL A 511 1.72 5.73 -21.79
CA VAL A 511 1.41 5.12 -20.48
C VAL A 511 0.22 4.15 -20.59
N ARG A 512 -0.81 4.47 -21.38
CA ARG A 512 -1.95 3.57 -21.63
C ARG A 512 -1.50 2.28 -22.31
N GLU A 513 -0.59 2.35 -23.28
CA GLU A 513 -0.02 1.16 -23.91
C GLU A 513 0.76 0.31 -22.90
N MET A 514 1.58 0.95 -22.06
CA MET A 514 2.32 0.27 -21.00
C MET A 514 1.38 -0.37 -19.96
N ALA A 515 0.28 0.28 -19.61
CA ALA A 515 -0.76 -0.29 -18.75
C ALA A 515 -1.38 -1.55 -19.37
N GLY A 516 -1.66 -1.53 -20.68
CA GLY A 516 -2.10 -2.71 -21.42
C GLY A 516 -1.09 -3.86 -21.43
N ARG A 517 0.22 -3.58 -21.42
CA ARG A 517 1.25 -4.61 -21.22
C ARG A 517 1.24 -5.15 -19.80
N ALA A 518 1.19 -4.27 -18.79
CA ALA A 518 1.14 -4.67 -17.38
C ALA A 518 -0.06 -5.57 -17.06
N VAL A 519 -1.25 -5.23 -17.56
CA VAL A 519 -2.47 -6.04 -17.38
C VAL A 519 -2.37 -7.40 -18.06
N ARG A 520 -1.74 -7.47 -19.24
CA ARG A 520 -1.47 -8.75 -19.91
C ARG A 520 -0.50 -9.63 -19.11
N GLU A 521 0.54 -9.05 -18.52
CA GLU A 521 1.44 -9.78 -17.63
C GLU A 521 0.73 -10.23 -16.35
N VAL A 522 -0.18 -9.43 -15.78
CA VAL A 522 -1.05 -9.87 -14.67
C VAL A 522 -1.89 -11.07 -15.08
N ALA A 523 -2.61 -11.00 -16.21
CA ALA A 523 -3.41 -12.13 -16.69
C ALA A 523 -2.54 -13.36 -16.98
N ARG A 524 -1.34 -13.18 -17.56
CA ARG A 524 -0.36 -14.25 -17.76
C ARG A 524 0.05 -14.89 -16.43
N GLY A 525 0.45 -14.07 -15.46
CA GLY A 525 0.82 -14.53 -14.12
C GLY A 525 -0.30 -15.32 -13.45
N LEU A 526 -1.54 -14.85 -13.53
CA LEU A 526 -2.70 -15.55 -12.95
C LEU A 526 -2.98 -16.92 -13.56
N ARG A 527 -2.53 -17.21 -14.79
CA ARG A 527 -2.65 -18.54 -15.42
C ARG A 527 -1.59 -19.53 -14.95
N TYR A 528 -0.38 -19.05 -14.67
CA TYR A 528 0.79 -19.90 -14.41
C TYR A 528 1.13 -20.01 -12.93
N LEU A 529 0.65 -19.10 -12.11
CA LEU A 529 1.01 -19.04 -10.70
C LEU A 529 -0.09 -19.74 -9.90
N PRO A 530 0.26 -20.44 -8.79
CA PRO A 530 -0.75 -21.05 -7.92
C PRO A 530 -1.74 -19.95 -7.59
N PRO A 531 -3.05 -20.20 -7.65
CA PRO A 531 -3.99 -19.12 -7.45
C PRO A 531 -3.71 -18.57 -6.05
N VAL A 532 -3.32 -17.30 -5.98
CA VAL A 532 -3.01 -16.65 -4.72
C VAL A 532 -4.35 -16.25 -4.14
N HIS A 533 -5.10 -17.27 -3.71
CA HIS A 533 -6.55 -17.23 -3.58
C HIS A 533 -7.05 -16.15 -2.59
N TYR A 534 -6.15 -15.61 -1.75
CA TYR A 534 -6.57 -14.95 -0.52
C TYR A 534 -5.74 -13.73 -0.09
N ALA A 535 -4.92 -13.12 -0.95
CA ALA A 535 -4.07 -11.99 -0.55
C ALA A 535 -4.85 -10.65 -0.52
N PRO A 536 -5.20 -10.08 0.66
CA PRO A 536 -6.00 -8.85 0.74
C PRO A 536 -5.30 -7.64 0.11
N ILE A 537 -3.96 -7.63 0.18
CA ILE A 537 -3.10 -6.55 -0.31
C ILE A 537 -3.21 -6.36 -1.82
N GLN A 538 -3.38 -7.45 -2.58
CA GLN A 538 -3.31 -7.44 -4.05
C GLN A 538 -4.68 -7.21 -4.71
N ARG A 539 -5.77 -7.46 -3.97
CA ARG A 539 -7.15 -7.29 -4.45
C ARG A 539 -7.37 -5.98 -5.20
N PRO A 540 -6.99 -4.81 -4.66
CA PRO A 540 -7.37 -3.57 -5.31
C PRO A 540 -6.66 -3.34 -6.65
N THR A 541 -5.40 -3.78 -6.77
CA THR A 541 -4.68 -3.73 -8.05
C THR A 541 -5.34 -4.65 -9.08
N LEU A 542 -5.84 -5.82 -8.68
CA LEU A 542 -6.60 -6.71 -9.57
C LEU A 542 -7.91 -6.07 -10.05
N VAL A 543 -8.61 -5.34 -9.18
CA VAL A 543 -9.80 -4.57 -9.56
C VAL A 543 -9.43 -3.48 -10.58
N ASP A 544 -8.35 -2.74 -10.34
CA ASP A 544 -7.87 -1.71 -11.28
C ASP A 544 -7.47 -2.32 -12.64
N CYS A 545 -6.81 -3.49 -12.64
CA CYS A 545 -6.48 -4.23 -13.86
C CYS A 545 -7.73 -4.67 -14.62
N ALA A 546 -8.74 -5.21 -13.92
CA ALA A 546 -9.98 -5.67 -14.51
C ALA A 546 -10.78 -4.51 -15.12
N GLN A 547 -10.86 -3.39 -14.41
CA GLN A 547 -11.52 -2.19 -14.90
C GLN A 547 -10.82 -1.64 -16.15
N PHE A 548 -9.49 -1.50 -16.11
CA PHE A 548 -8.71 -1.05 -17.26
C PHE A 548 -8.88 -2.00 -18.45
N ALA A 549 -8.80 -3.32 -18.22
CA ALA A 549 -8.96 -4.32 -19.27
C ALA A 549 -10.34 -4.24 -19.95
N LEU A 550 -11.39 -4.04 -19.16
CA LEU A 550 -12.76 -3.88 -19.66
C LEU A 550 -12.90 -2.59 -20.48
N GLU A 551 -12.40 -1.46 -19.97
CA GLU A 551 -12.39 -0.18 -20.69
C GLU A 551 -11.68 -0.29 -22.05
N GLU A 552 -10.51 -0.96 -22.09
CA GLU A 552 -9.79 -1.24 -23.33
C GLU A 552 -10.58 -2.15 -24.28
N ALA A 553 -11.28 -3.14 -23.74
CA ALA A 553 -12.04 -4.11 -24.51
C ALA A 553 -13.30 -3.48 -25.13
N GLU A 554 -13.97 -2.58 -24.40
CA GLU A 554 -15.14 -1.83 -24.87
C GLU A 554 -14.79 -0.70 -25.86
N ALA A 555 -13.61 -0.08 -25.71
CA ALA A 555 -13.13 0.95 -26.64
C ALA A 555 -12.64 0.38 -27.97
N ALA A 556 -12.35 -0.92 -28.06
CA ALA A 556 -11.86 -1.55 -29.27
C ALA A 556 -12.98 -1.66 -30.33
N PRO A 557 -12.70 -1.37 -31.62
CA PRO A 557 -13.69 -1.48 -32.68
C PRO A 557 -14.10 -2.93 -32.97
N HIS A 558 -13.24 -3.89 -32.60
CA HIS A 558 -13.44 -5.31 -32.82
C HIS A 558 -13.12 -6.09 -31.55
N VAL A 559 -13.86 -7.18 -31.35
CA VAL A 559 -13.63 -8.08 -30.24
C VAL A 559 -12.35 -8.88 -30.49
N ASP A 560 -11.41 -8.77 -29.57
CA ASP A 560 -10.12 -9.47 -29.60
C ASP A 560 -10.16 -10.69 -28.67
N ALA A 561 -9.87 -11.87 -29.21
CA ALA A 561 -9.83 -13.12 -28.46
C ALA A 561 -8.76 -13.10 -27.36
N ALA A 562 -7.62 -12.44 -27.59
CA ALA A 562 -6.56 -12.33 -26.58
C ALA A 562 -7.03 -11.50 -25.38
N ARG A 563 -7.63 -10.33 -25.62
CA ARG A 563 -8.24 -9.49 -24.57
C ARG A 563 -9.36 -10.22 -23.83
N THR A 564 -10.23 -10.93 -24.56
CA THR A 564 -11.32 -11.72 -23.95
C THR A 564 -10.76 -12.78 -23.01
N ARG A 565 -9.69 -13.48 -23.42
CA ARG A 565 -9.00 -14.48 -22.58
C ARG A 565 -8.38 -13.85 -21.34
N ASP A 566 -7.70 -12.72 -21.48
CA ASP A 566 -7.06 -12.02 -20.35
C ASP A 566 -8.11 -11.51 -19.36
N LEU A 567 -9.20 -10.90 -19.86
CA LEU A 567 -10.32 -10.44 -19.05
C LEU A 567 -11.02 -11.59 -18.31
N THR A 568 -11.24 -12.72 -18.99
CA THR A 568 -11.80 -13.94 -18.38
C THR A 568 -10.89 -14.48 -17.27
N THR A 569 -9.57 -14.44 -17.47
CA THR A 569 -8.59 -14.87 -16.47
C THR A 569 -8.67 -14.00 -15.22
N ILE A 570 -8.66 -12.68 -15.39
CA ILE A 570 -8.74 -11.73 -14.27
C ILE A 570 -10.09 -11.86 -13.54
N ALA A 571 -11.19 -12.01 -14.28
CA ALA A 571 -12.51 -12.23 -13.71
C ALA A 571 -12.59 -13.52 -12.89
N GLY A 572 -11.97 -14.61 -13.35
CA GLY A 572 -11.87 -15.84 -12.57
C GLY A 572 -11.25 -15.60 -11.19
N GLN A 573 -10.19 -14.78 -11.12
CA GLN A 573 -9.56 -14.43 -9.85
C GLN A 573 -10.38 -13.48 -8.99
N LEU A 574 -11.06 -12.50 -9.59
CA LEU A 574 -11.99 -11.65 -8.84
C LEU A 574 -13.13 -12.46 -8.21
N ARG A 575 -13.60 -13.54 -8.87
CA ARG A 575 -14.59 -14.46 -8.28
C ARG A 575 -14.03 -15.24 -7.10
N ILE A 576 -12.78 -15.69 -7.18
CA ILE A 576 -12.09 -16.32 -6.05
C ILE A 576 -11.95 -15.32 -4.90
N ILE A 577 -11.58 -14.07 -5.18
CA ILE A 577 -11.50 -13.01 -4.16
C ILE A 577 -12.87 -12.74 -3.53
N ALA A 578 -13.97 -12.80 -4.31
CA ALA A 578 -15.33 -12.63 -3.81
C ALA A 578 -15.75 -13.70 -2.77
N TYR A 579 -15.03 -14.83 -2.69
CA TYR A 579 -15.15 -15.75 -1.57
C TYR A 579 -14.91 -15.05 -0.22
N SER A 580 -13.94 -14.14 -0.19
CA SER A 580 -13.42 -13.54 1.04
C SER A 580 -14.05 -12.18 1.38
N PHE A 581 -14.57 -11.48 0.37
CA PHE A 581 -15.02 -10.11 0.51
C PHE A 581 -16.43 -9.90 -0.05
N ASP A 582 -17.25 -9.18 0.70
CA ASP A 582 -18.55 -8.69 0.26
C ASP A 582 -18.38 -7.33 -0.43
N LEU A 583 -18.23 -7.33 -1.76
CA LEU A 583 -17.90 -6.14 -2.54
C LEU A 583 -18.90 -5.94 -3.69
N PRO A 584 -19.94 -5.12 -3.48
CA PRO A 584 -20.94 -4.82 -4.52
C PRO A 584 -20.32 -4.28 -5.81
N GLU A 585 -19.27 -3.45 -5.70
CA GLU A 585 -18.55 -2.90 -6.85
C GLU A 585 -17.87 -3.98 -7.69
N THR A 586 -17.23 -4.96 -7.04
CA THR A 586 -16.61 -6.09 -7.74
C THR A 586 -17.66 -6.99 -8.40
N ALA A 587 -18.83 -7.16 -7.78
CA ALA A 587 -19.95 -7.90 -8.38
C ALA A 587 -20.48 -7.21 -9.65
N LEU A 588 -20.60 -5.87 -9.63
CA LEU A 588 -21.01 -5.09 -10.81
C LEU A 588 -19.97 -5.18 -11.93
N LEU A 589 -18.69 -5.06 -11.60
CA LEU A 589 -17.60 -5.21 -12.57
C LEU A 589 -17.58 -6.61 -13.19
N LEU A 590 -17.75 -7.66 -12.39
CA LEU A 590 -17.88 -9.03 -12.89
C LEU A 590 -19.07 -9.18 -13.84
N ALA A 591 -20.22 -8.61 -13.51
CA ALA A 591 -21.40 -8.64 -14.39
C ALA A 591 -21.21 -7.84 -15.69
N GLN A 592 -20.37 -6.80 -15.71
CA GLN A 592 -19.99 -6.10 -16.94
C GLN A 592 -19.06 -6.96 -17.79
N ILE A 593 -18.06 -7.60 -17.18
CA ILE A 593 -17.15 -8.52 -17.86
C ILE A 593 -17.92 -9.70 -18.46
N ASP A 594 -18.81 -10.32 -17.69
CA ASP A 594 -19.62 -11.47 -18.14
C ASP A 594 -20.43 -11.07 -19.40
N ARG A 595 -21.09 -9.90 -19.38
CA ARG A 595 -21.81 -9.35 -20.55
C ARG A 595 -20.92 -9.05 -21.75
N TYR A 596 -19.68 -8.59 -21.54
CA TYR A 596 -18.73 -8.37 -22.62
C TYR A 596 -18.34 -9.71 -23.27
N VAL A 597 -18.00 -10.70 -22.44
CA VAL A 597 -17.59 -12.05 -22.89
C VAL A 597 -18.73 -12.77 -23.64
N GLU A 598 -19.98 -12.63 -23.20
CA GLU A 598 -21.15 -13.20 -23.89
C GLU A 598 -21.40 -12.62 -25.29
N ARG A 599 -21.01 -11.35 -25.53
CA ARG A 599 -21.12 -10.72 -26.86
C ARG A 599 -20.01 -11.16 -27.80
N THR A 600 -18.91 -11.69 -27.27
CA THR A 600 -17.84 -12.24 -28.08
C THR A 600 -18.37 -13.47 -28.80
N PRO A 601 -18.44 -13.48 -30.14
CA PRO A 601 -18.90 -14.66 -30.86
C PRO A 601 -18.06 -15.84 -30.42
N THR A 602 -18.71 -16.84 -29.82
CA THR A 602 -18.04 -18.05 -29.33
C THR A 602 -17.26 -18.61 -30.50
N PHE A 603 -15.93 -18.53 -30.41
CA PHE A 603 -15.06 -19.24 -31.33
C PHE A 603 -15.37 -20.71 -31.09
N THR A 604 -16.21 -21.30 -31.94
CA THR A 604 -16.47 -22.73 -31.94
C THR A 604 -15.13 -23.41 -31.93
N SER A 605 -14.84 -24.18 -30.87
CA SER A 605 -13.56 -24.82 -30.58
C SER A 605 -13.12 -25.87 -31.61
N ALA A 606 -13.75 -25.90 -32.79
CA ALA A 606 -13.50 -26.83 -33.87
C ALA A 606 -12.22 -26.49 -34.69
N GLY A 607 -11.57 -25.36 -34.42
CA GLY A 607 -10.41 -24.89 -35.21
C GLY A 607 -9.12 -24.62 -34.40
N MET A 608 -9.11 -24.81 -33.08
CA MET A 608 -7.85 -24.89 -32.34
C MET A 608 -7.23 -26.26 -32.62
N GLY A 609 -6.55 -26.35 -33.77
CA GLY A 609 -5.53 -27.36 -33.98
C GLY A 609 -4.61 -27.40 -32.77
N THR A 610 -4.20 -28.62 -32.43
CA THR A 610 -3.21 -28.96 -31.41
C THR A 610 -1.84 -28.35 -31.72
N ASP A 611 -1.74 -27.02 -31.76
CA ASP A 611 -0.47 -26.32 -31.70
C ASP A 611 0.02 -26.40 -30.26
N VAL A 612 0.72 -27.50 -29.98
CA VAL A 612 1.98 -27.59 -29.25
C VAL A 612 2.22 -26.47 -28.21
N LEU A 613 1.31 -26.36 -27.26
CA LEU A 613 1.65 -26.28 -25.84
C LEU A 613 0.78 -27.36 -25.22
N GLY A 614 1.43 -28.41 -24.72
CA GLY A 614 0.78 -29.60 -24.19
C GLY A 614 -0.46 -29.21 -23.40
N GLY A 615 -1.61 -29.71 -23.86
CA GLY A 615 -2.76 -29.88 -22.99
C GLY A 615 -2.25 -30.69 -21.81
N PHE A 616 -1.92 -30.00 -20.73
CA PHE A 616 -1.83 -30.61 -19.44
C PHE A 616 -3.18 -31.28 -19.25
N PRO A 617 -3.25 -32.61 -19.06
CA PRO A 617 -4.40 -33.15 -18.39
C PRO A 617 -4.49 -32.36 -17.09
N PHE A 618 -5.65 -31.75 -16.82
CA PHE A 618 -5.97 -31.18 -15.50
C PHE A 618 -6.08 -32.28 -14.43
N GLU A 619 -5.24 -33.32 -14.50
CA GLU A 619 -4.97 -34.24 -13.41
C GLU A 619 -3.98 -33.52 -12.48
N HIS A 620 -4.52 -32.76 -11.53
CA HIS A 620 -3.78 -32.05 -10.49
C HIS A 620 -3.05 -33.07 -9.57
N PRO A 621 -1.72 -33.28 -9.67
CA PRO A 621 -0.98 -34.05 -8.66
C PRO A 621 -0.77 -33.22 -7.38
N TRP A 622 -1.20 -31.95 -7.40
CA TRP A 622 -0.93 -30.93 -6.38
C TRP A 622 -1.83 -31.03 -5.14
N ILE A 623 -2.89 -31.86 -5.18
CA ILE A 623 -3.85 -32.01 -4.08
C ILE A 623 -3.30 -32.91 -2.96
N GLU A 624 -2.47 -33.91 -3.28
CA GLU A 624 -1.89 -34.78 -2.24
C GLU A 624 -0.78 -34.10 -1.41
N LEU A 625 -0.22 -32.99 -1.91
CA LEU A 625 0.91 -32.29 -1.30
C LEU A 625 0.55 -31.08 -0.44
N ALA A 626 -0.73 -30.73 -0.35
CA ALA A 626 -1.22 -29.85 0.71
C ALA A 626 -1.40 -30.59 2.06
N LEU A 627 -1.17 -31.92 2.08
CA LEU A 627 -1.28 -32.80 3.24
C LEU A 627 0.08 -33.33 3.76
N ALA A 628 1.21 -32.81 3.27
CA ALA A 628 2.58 -33.15 3.70
C ALA A 628 3.45 -31.90 3.89
#